data_AF-A0A921GPM8-F1
#
_entry.id   AF-A0A921GPM8-F1
#
_cell.length_a   1.000
_cell.length_b   1.000
_cell.length_c   1.000
_cell.angle_alpha   90.00
_cell.angle_beta   90.00
_cell.angle_gamma   90.00
#
_symmetry.space_group_name_H-M   'P 1'
#
loop_
_entity.id
_entity.type
_entity.pdbx_description
1 polymer ?
#
loop_
_entity_poly.entity_id
_entity_poly.type
_entity_poly.pdbx_seq_one_letter_code
_entity_poly.pdbx_strand_id
1 'polypeptide(L)'
;MGRAARIAQTQGLGRPVRTYRQAFPLWFPALFVVMAVVIVGATALNPDLGIGVKAAGAAVPLVVLGVIWWVITDVRMVLCEGGILMGSFAPLLSPYAIPYRQIEPHGVTCVSDVGRLPSVTGRTYGSSLFHFPQSRRGLVLAGPPPAQARSRGVAASQVSGTGAGTLWAFAYRGAPEELISLLQQGMLAQHVPHAEMLPQIALPERAVADGVNGVAC
;
A
#
# COMPACT_ATOMS: atom_id res chain seq x y z
N MET A 1 -17.33 13.90 -4.61
CA MET A 1 -15.87 13.87 -4.89
C MET A 1 -15.16 13.28 -3.68
N GLY A 2 -14.54 12.10 -3.80
CA GLY A 2 -13.92 11.39 -2.66
C GLY A 2 -12.62 12.06 -2.18
N ARG A 3 -12.23 11.81 -0.92
CA ARG A 3 -11.00 12.34 -0.30
C ARG A 3 -9.74 12.12 -1.16
N ALA A 4 -9.64 10.99 -1.85
CA ALA A 4 -8.54 10.69 -2.77
C ALA A 4 -8.45 11.69 -3.94
N ALA A 5 -9.58 12.08 -4.54
CA ALA A 5 -9.59 13.08 -5.61
C ALA A 5 -9.13 14.46 -5.12
N ARG A 6 -9.55 14.85 -3.90
CA ARG A 6 -9.11 16.12 -3.30
C ARG A 6 -7.60 16.10 -3.04
N ILE A 7 -7.07 15.01 -2.48
CA ILE A 7 -5.63 14.87 -2.23
C ILE A 7 -4.85 14.87 -3.54
N ALA A 8 -5.29 14.12 -4.56
CA ALA A 8 -4.66 14.06 -5.87
C ALA A 8 -4.58 15.45 -6.52
N GLN A 9 -5.68 16.23 -6.46
CA GLN A 9 -5.70 17.61 -6.94
C GLN A 9 -4.74 18.52 -6.18
N THR A 10 -4.74 18.46 -4.83
CA THR A 10 -3.83 19.28 -4.02
C THR A 10 -2.35 18.95 -4.23
N GLN A 11 -2.04 17.72 -4.66
CA GLN A 11 -0.69 17.26 -4.95
C GLN A 11 -0.33 17.38 -6.44
N GLY A 12 -1.21 17.93 -7.29
CA GLY A 12 -0.96 18.10 -8.72
C GLY A 12 -0.93 16.80 -9.53
N LEU A 13 -1.47 15.69 -9.00
CA LEU A 13 -1.49 14.37 -9.65
C LEU A 13 -2.69 14.17 -10.60
N GLY A 14 -3.57 15.16 -10.74
CA GLY A 14 -4.74 15.07 -11.61
C GLY A 14 -5.88 14.23 -11.01
N ARG A 15 -6.68 13.59 -11.88
CA ARG A 15 -7.85 12.80 -11.47
C ARG A 15 -7.48 11.36 -11.12
N PRO A 16 -8.17 10.74 -10.14
CA PRO A 16 -7.98 9.32 -9.85
C PRO A 16 -8.61 8.46 -10.95
N VAL A 17 -7.83 7.54 -11.51
CA VAL A 17 -8.22 6.60 -12.57
C VAL A 17 -8.74 5.30 -11.96
N ARG A 18 -7.97 4.71 -11.05
CA ARG A 18 -8.29 3.41 -10.44
C ARG A 18 -7.82 3.33 -8.99
N THR A 19 -8.58 2.65 -8.15
CA THR A 19 -8.24 2.44 -6.73
C THR A 19 -8.10 0.95 -6.45
N TYR A 20 -6.96 0.56 -5.91
CA TYR A 20 -6.65 -0.77 -5.41
C TYR A 20 -6.63 -0.73 -3.88
N ARG A 21 -7.31 -1.68 -3.26
CA ARG A 21 -7.24 -1.88 -1.81
C ARG A 21 -6.14 -2.89 -1.49
N GLN A 22 -5.48 -2.69 -0.36
CA GLN A 22 -4.51 -3.67 0.12
C GLN A 22 -5.19 -5.02 0.35
N ALA A 23 -4.52 -6.09 -0.10
CA ALA A 23 -4.97 -7.45 0.14
C ALA A 23 -4.68 -7.85 1.59
N PHE A 24 -5.73 -8.04 2.40
CA PHE A 24 -5.59 -8.64 3.73
C PHE A 24 -5.87 -10.15 3.68
N PRO A 25 -5.18 -10.97 4.50
CA PRO A 25 -5.53 -12.38 4.67
C PRO A 25 -6.95 -12.55 5.22
N LEU A 26 -7.59 -13.69 4.93
CA LEU A 26 -8.95 -13.98 5.42
C LEU A 26 -9.02 -14.12 6.95
N TRP A 27 -7.93 -14.52 7.60
CA TRP A 27 -7.87 -14.62 9.07
C TRP A 27 -7.78 -13.26 9.75
N PHE A 28 -7.33 -12.21 9.04
CA PHE A 28 -7.11 -10.89 9.63
C PHE A 28 -8.43 -10.29 10.16
N PRO A 29 -9.54 -10.24 9.39
CA PRO A 29 -10.86 -9.90 9.95
C PRO A 29 -11.32 -10.81 11.09
N ALA A 30 -11.08 -12.12 10.99
CA ALA A 30 -11.52 -13.07 12.01
C ALA A 30 -10.86 -12.78 13.37
N LEU A 31 -9.59 -12.38 13.39
CA LEU A 31 -8.88 -12.01 14.62
C LEU A 31 -9.60 -10.88 15.38
N PHE A 32 -10.06 -9.84 14.68
CA PHE A 32 -10.75 -8.71 15.31
C PHE A 32 -12.13 -9.10 15.83
N VAL A 33 -12.83 -9.99 15.12
CA VAL A 33 -14.10 -10.55 15.60
C VAL A 33 -13.87 -11.37 16.88
N VAL A 34 -12.85 -12.22 16.90
CA VAL A 34 -12.50 -13.02 18.10
C VAL A 34 -12.14 -12.10 19.27
N MET A 35 -11.32 -11.07 19.06
CA MET A 35 -11.01 -10.09 20.11
C MET A 35 -12.26 -9.38 20.64
N ALA A 36 -13.18 -8.97 19.76
CA ALA A 36 -14.44 -8.36 20.17
C ALA A 36 -15.28 -9.33 21.03
N VAL A 37 -15.37 -10.60 20.63
CA VAL A 37 -16.08 -11.64 21.40
C VAL A 37 -15.43 -11.86 22.76
N VAL A 38 -14.09 -11.90 22.84
CA VAL A 38 -13.37 -12.04 24.12
C VAL A 38 -13.64 -10.86 25.04
N ILE A 39 -13.62 -9.63 24.52
CA ILE A 39 -13.93 -8.41 25.29
C ILE A 39 -15.36 -8.47 25.85
N VAL A 40 -16.33 -8.79 25.00
CA VAL A 40 -17.75 -8.89 25.40
C VAL A 40 -17.95 -10.05 26.39
N GLY A 41 -17.33 -11.20 26.14
CA GLY A 41 -17.40 -12.36 27.02
C GLY A 41 -16.80 -12.08 28.40
N ALA A 42 -15.59 -11.51 28.46
CA ALA A 42 -14.91 -11.20 29.71
C ALA A 42 -15.68 -10.18 30.56
N THR A 43 -16.30 -9.18 29.92
CA THR A 43 -17.12 -8.18 30.63
C THR A 43 -18.48 -8.73 31.05
N ALA A 44 -19.12 -9.56 30.21
CA ALA A 44 -20.42 -10.16 30.51
C ALA A 44 -20.34 -11.18 31.65
N LEU A 45 -19.31 -12.03 31.65
CA LEU A 45 -19.12 -13.11 32.60
C LEU A 45 -18.63 -12.65 33.98
N ASN A 46 -18.22 -11.39 34.13
CA ASN A 46 -17.74 -10.87 35.40
C ASN A 46 -18.93 -10.56 36.34
N PRO A 47 -19.14 -11.32 37.43
CA PRO A 47 -20.31 -11.14 38.29
C PRO A 47 -20.23 -9.87 39.15
N ASP A 48 -19.03 -9.34 39.37
CA ASP A 48 -18.78 -8.22 40.30
C ASP A 48 -19.09 -6.85 39.70
N LEU A 49 -19.41 -6.80 38.40
CA LEU A 49 -19.68 -5.56 37.67
C LEU A 49 -21.18 -5.29 37.54
N GLY A 50 -21.60 -4.07 37.90
CA GLY A 50 -22.94 -3.58 37.57
C GLY A 50 -23.16 -3.46 36.06
N ILE A 51 -24.42 -3.56 35.60
CA ILE A 51 -24.80 -3.55 34.17
C ILE A 51 -24.20 -2.34 33.42
N GLY A 52 -24.22 -1.15 34.03
CA GLY A 52 -23.64 0.06 33.44
C GLY A 52 -22.12 -0.02 33.25
N VAL A 53 -21.41 -0.62 34.21
CA VAL A 53 -19.95 -0.80 34.15
C VAL A 53 -19.58 -1.88 33.13
N LYS A 54 -20.38 -2.94 32.99
CA LYS A 54 -20.22 -3.94 31.93
C LYS A 54 -20.35 -3.31 30.54
N ALA A 55 -21.40 -2.50 30.35
CA ALA A 55 -21.64 -1.83 29.07
C ALA A 55 -20.52 -0.85 28.72
N ALA A 56 -20.11 0.02 29.66
CA ALA A 56 -19.01 0.95 29.44
C ALA A 56 -17.66 0.23 29.25
N GLY A 57 -17.41 -0.80 30.05
CA GLY A 57 -16.19 -1.62 30.03
C GLY A 57 -16.01 -2.40 28.73
N ALA A 58 -17.10 -2.81 28.06
CA ALA A 58 -17.05 -3.40 26.73
C ALA A 58 -16.99 -2.34 25.63
N ALA A 59 -17.75 -1.25 25.75
CA ALA A 59 -17.89 -0.24 24.69
C ALA A 59 -16.57 0.46 24.36
N VAL A 60 -15.80 0.89 25.37
CA VAL A 60 -14.53 1.60 25.16
C VAL A 60 -13.53 0.77 24.35
N PRO A 61 -13.16 -0.47 24.75
CA PRO A 61 -12.22 -1.27 23.99
C PRO A 61 -12.76 -1.69 22.61
N LEU A 62 -14.08 -1.90 22.46
CA LEU A 62 -14.66 -2.17 21.15
C LEU A 62 -14.56 -0.98 20.20
N VAL A 63 -14.78 0.25 20.69
CA VAL A 63 -14.60 1.47 19.89
C VAL A 63 -13.14 1.62 19.49
N VAL A 64 -12.21 1.45 20.43
CA VAL A 64 -10.76 1.49 20.13
C VAL A 64 -10.37 0.44 19.11
N LEU A 65 -10.83 -0.80 19.27
CA LEU A 65 -10.59 -1.90 18.35
C LEU A 65 -11.14 -1.59 16.95
N GLY A 66 -12.34 -1.01 16.87
CA GLY A 66 -12.96 -0.57 15.62
C GLY A 66 -12.17 0.55 14.92
N VAL A 67 -11.64 1.52 15.68
CA VAL A 67 -10.78 2.57 15.14
C VAL A 67 -9.47 2.00 14.62
N ILE A 68 -8.83 1.09 15.36
CA ILE A 68 -7.60 0.41 14.93
C ILE A 68 -7.86 -0.39 13.65
N TRP A 69 -8.92 -1.20 13.63
CA TRP A 69 -9.35 -1.95 12.46
C TRP A 69 -9.52 -1.04 11.24
N TRP A 70 -10.23 0.07 11.44
CA TRP A 70 -10.49 1.04 10.37
C TRP A 70 -9.21 1.68 9.84
N VAL A 71 -8.29 2.12 10.72
CA VAL A 71 -7.02 2.74 10.32
C VAL A 71 -6.12 1.77 9.54
N ILE A 72 -6.07 0.50 9.97
CA ILE A 72 -5.24 -0.52 9.33
C ILE A 72 -5.82 -0.96 7.99
N THR A 73 -7.15 -1.12 7.90
CA THR A 73 -7.80 -1.60 6.67
C THR A 73 -7.94 -0.54 5.58
N ASP A 74 -7.77 0.74 5.91
CA ASP A 74 -7.91 1.86 4.97
C ASP A 74 -6.64 2.19 4.16
N VAL A 75 -5.78 1.19 3.95
CA VAL A 75 -4.61 1.31 3.10
C VAL A 75 -4.98 1.02 1.65
N ARG A 76 -4.69 1.99 0.77
CA ARG A 76 -5.08 1.96 -0.65
C ARG A 76 -3.95 2.48 -1.52
N MET A 77 -3.93 2.00 -2.76
CA MET A 77 -3.15 2.55 -3.85
C MET A 77 -4.11 3.12 -4.89
N VAL A 78 -3.99 4.41 -5.20
CA VAL A 78 -4.84 5.10 -6.18
C VAL A 78 -3.94 5.55 -7.32
N LEU A 79 -4.16 4.97 -8.50
CA LEU A 79 -3.56 5.45 -9.75
C LEU A 79 -4.27 6.73 -10.17
N CYS A 80 -3.51 7.78 -10.43
CA CYS A 80 -3.97 9.08 -10.89
C CYS A 80 -3.30 9.43 -12.23
N GLU A 81 -3.83 10.40 -12.97
CA GLU A 81 -3.29 10.80 -14.28
C GLU A 81 -1.80 11.21 -14.26
N GLY A 82 -1.32 11.80 -13.16
CA GLY A 82 0.05 12.30 -13.00
C GLY A 82 0.94 11.47 -12.07
N GLY A 83 0.42 10.42 -11.45
CA GLY A 83 1.20 9.58 -10.53
C GLY A 83 0.36 8.65 -9.67
N ILE A 84 0.95 8.17 -8.59
CA ILE A 84 0.36 7.18 -7.69
C ILE A 84 0.21 7.80 -6.30
N LEU A 85 -0.97 7.66 -5.71
CA LEU A 85 -1.15 7.85 -4.27
C LEU A 85 -1.09 6.49 -3.59
N MET A 86 -0.28 6.34 -2.56
CA MET A 86 -0.13 5.07 -1.84
C MET A 86 -0.14 5.31 -0.33
N GLY A 87 -0.91 4.53 0.42
CA GLY A 87 -0.88 4.53 1.89
C GLY A 87 -2.25 4.58 2.54
N SER A 88 -2.28 4.93 3.83
CA SER A 88 -3.53 5.04 4.59
C SER A 88 -4.25 6.36 4.26
N PHE A 89 -5.55 6.24 4.01
CA PHE A 89 -6.45 7.39 3.81
C PHE A 89 -7.24 7.72 5.08
N ALA A 90 -6.87 7.16 6.23
CA ALA A 90 -7.49 7.44 7.53
C ALA A 90 -7.34 8.93 7.91
N PRO A 91 -8.27 9.51 8.70
CA PRO A 91 -8.13 10.87 9.21
C PRO A 91 -6.79 11.01 9.95
N LEU A 92 -6.13 12.17 9.79
CA LEU A 92 -4.80 12.50 10.34
C LEU A 92 -3.60 11.86 9.63
N LEU A 93 -3.79 10.86 8.76
CA LEU A 93 -2.73 10.31 7.92
C LEU A 93 -2.77 10.90 6.51
N SER A 94 -1.59 11.22 5.97
CA SER A 94 -1.41 11.62 4.58
C SER A 94 -0.88 10.43 3.78
N PRO A 95 -1.54 10.06 2.67
CA PRO A 95 -0.96 9.09 1.74
C PRO A 95 0.28 9.71 1.08
N TYR A 96 1.20 8.84 0.66
CA TYR A 96 2.35 9.21 -0.14
C TYR A 96 1.92 9.53 -1.56
N ALA A 97 2.44 10.62 -2.12
CA ALA A 97 2.25 11.03 -3.50
C ALA A 97 3.54 10.78 -4.28
N ILE A 98 3.49 9.90 -5.27
CA ILE A 98 4.62 9.50 -6.10
C ILE A 98 4.29 9.88 -7.56
N PRO A 99 4.82 11.00 -8.08
CA PRO A 99 4.65 11.39 -9.48
C PRO A 99 5.26 10.35 -10.42
N TYR A 100 4.64 10.12 -11.58
CA TYR A 100 5.16 9.14 -12.56
C TYR A 100 6.59 9.44 -13.01
N ARG A 101 6.97 10.71 -13.09
CA ARG A 101 8.33 11.15 -13.45
C ARG A 101 9.41 10.78 -12.43
N GLN A 102 9.03 10.40 -11.22
CA GLN A 102 9.95 9.96 -10.17
C GLN A 102 9.98 8.43 -10.02
N ILE A 103 9.22 7.71 -10.86
CA ILE A 103 9.22 6.25 -10.91
C ILE A 103 10.13 5.83 -12.04
N GLU A 104 11.13 5.02 -11.74
CA GLU A 104 12.00 4.42 -12.74
C GLU A 104 11.30 3.22 -13.38
N PRO A 105 10.97 3.22 -14.69
CA PRO A 105 10.23 2.12 -15.32
C PRO A 105 10.95 0.78 -15.20
N HIS A 106 12.29 0.79 -15.27
CA HIS A 106 13.11 -0.42 -15.10
C HIS A 106 13.04 -1.01 -13.69
N GLY A 107 12.74 -0.19 -12.68
CA GLY A 107 12.58 -0.60 -11.29
C GLY A 107 11.17 -1.10 -10.96
N VAL A 108 10.25 -1.14 -11.92
CA VAL A 108 8.89 -1.64 -11.71
C VAL A 108 8.83 -3.13 -12.00
N THR A 109 8.39 -3.90 -11.02
CA THR A 109 8.23 -5.36 -11.15
C THR A 109 6.99 -5.85 -10.41
N CYS A 110 6.26 -6.77 -11.03
CA CYS A 110 5.20 -7.51 -10.34
C CYS A 110 5.79 -8.77 -9.71
N VAL A 111 5.55 -8.96 -8.42
CA VAL A 111 6.02 -10.11 -7.66
C VAL A 111 4.85 -10.97 -7.21
N SER A 112 5.01 -12.29 -7.29
CA SER A 112 3.94 -13.22 -6.90
C SER A 112 3.77 -13.36 -5.39
N ASP A 113 4.74 -12.92 -4.57
CA ASP A 113 4.68 -12.94 -3.10
C ASP A 113 5.41 -11.75 -2.49
N VAL A 114 4.69 -10.64 -2.31
CA VAL A 114 5.28 -9.41 -1.75
C VAL A 114 5.50 -9.52 -0.23
N GLY A 115 4.82 -10.45 0.43
CA GLY A 115 4.96 -10.69 1.86
C GLY A 115 6.36 -11.18 2.25
N ARG A 116 6.96 -11.99 1.37
CA ARG A 116 8.29 -12.57 1.56
C ARG A 116 9.44 -11.68 1.07
N LEU A 117 9.11 -10.60 0.38
CA LEU A 117 10.09 -9.72 -0.23
C LEU A 117 11.10 -9.15 0.79
N PRO A 118 10.70 -8.64 1.98
CA PRO A 118 11.65 -8.16 2.98
C PRO A 118 12.56 -9.25 3.54
N SER A 119 12.02 -10.46 3.75
CA SER A 119 12.81 -11.59 4.26
C SER A 119 13.83 -12.11 3.24
N VAL A 120 13.55 -11.97 1.94
CA VAL A 120 14.42 -12.49 0.87
C VAL A 120 15.45 -11.45 0.43
N THR A 121 15.08 -10.18 0.32
CA THR A 121 15.98 -9.13 -0.15
C THR A 121 16.78 -8.48 0.96
N GLY A 122 16.35 -8.61 2.23
CA GLY A 122 16.94 -7.90 3.37
C GLY A 122 16.79 -6.38 3.29
N ARG A 123 16.04 -5.85 2.31
CA ARG A 123 15.83 -4.42 2.10
C ARG A 123 14.60 -3.93 2.84
N THR A 124 14.68 -2.71 3.36
CA THR A 124 13.54 -1.99 3.90
C THR A 124 12.80 -1.28 2.77
N TYR A 125 11.47 -1.37 2.80
CA TYR A 125 10.59 -0.77 1.78
C TYR A 125 9.93 0.49 2.35
N GLY A 126 9.82 1.54 1.52
CA GLY A 126 9.23 2.84 1.90
C GLY A 126 7.71 2.83 2.02
N SER A 127 7.05 1.76 1.61
CA SER A 127 5.59 1.65 1.49
C SER A 127 4.88 1.20 2.77
N SER A 128 3.56 1.42 2.76
CA SER A 128 2.63 1.30 3.89
C SER A 128 2.52 -0.10 4.51
N LEU A 129 3.29 -0.27 5.57
CA LEU A 129 2.94 -0.79 6.90
C LEU A 129 2.49 -2.25 7.08
N PHE A 130 2.00 -3.01 6.09
CA PHE A 130 1.61 -4.41 6.36
C PHE A 130 1.91 -5.38 5.21
N HIS A 131 3.10 -5.99 5.23
CA HIS A 131 3.42 -7.11 4.36
C HIS A 131 3.00 -8.39 5.06
N PHE A 132 1.82 -8.94 4.74
CA PHE A 132 1.44 -10.26 5.26
C PHE A 132 2.12 -11.33 4.40
N PRO A 133 2.67 -12.41 5.00
CA PRO A 133 3.27 -13.53 4.26
C PRO A 133 2.33 -14.21 3.24
N GLN A 134 1.01 -14.03 3.40
CA GLN A 134 -0.01 -14.56 2.48
C GLN A 134 -0.43 -13.56 1.40
N SER A 135 0.24 -12.41 1.31
CA SER A 135 0.04 -11.43 0.23
C SER A 135 0.71 -11.95 -1.04
N ARG A 136 0.04 -12.89 -1.70
CA ARG A 136 0.35 -13.27 -3.09
C ARG A 136 0.18 -12.00 -3.93
N ARG A 137 0.97 -11.67 -4.95
CA ARG A 137 0.82 -10.46 -5.78
C ARG A 137 1.08 -9.13 -5.07
N GLY A 138 2.19 -8.51 -5.46
CA GLY A 138 2.44 -7.11 -5.20
C GLY A 138 3.17 -6.42 -6.34
N LEU A 139 3.07 -5.10 -6.36
CA LEU A 139 3.81 -4.22 -7.24
C LEU A 139 4.99 -3.67 -6.46
N VAL A 140 6.20 -3.85 -6.98
CA VAL A 140 7.40 -3.22 -6.45
C VAL A 140 7.83 -2.15 -7.45
N LEU A 141 8.19 -0.96 -6.96
CA LEU A 141 8.68 0.13 -7.78
C LEU A 141 9.81 0.87 -7.08
N ALA A 142 10.80 1.31 -7.86
CA ALA A 142 11.81 2.24 -7.39
C ALA A 142 11.25 3.67 -7.49
N GLY A 143 11.29 4.40 -6.38
CA GLY A 143 10.72 5.73 -6.28
C GLY A 143 11.46 6.67 -5.33
N PRO A 144 10.92 7.88 -5.13
CA PRO A 144 11.52 8.89 -4.26
C PRO A 144 11.53 8.42 -2.79
N PRO A 145 12.39 8.99 -1.93
CA PRO A 145 12.37 8.69 -0.50
C PRO A 145 11.04 9.09 0.17
N PRO A 146 10.60 8.39 1.24
CA PRO A 146 9.29 8.62 1.87
C PRO A 146 9.08 10.05 2.39
N ALA A 147 10.15 10.73 2.82
CA ALA A 147 10.09 12.13 3.24
C ALA A 147 9.66 13.06 2.08
N GLN A 148 10.17 12.81 0.88
CA GLN A 148 9.84 13.55 -0.32
C GLN A 148 8.45 13.18 -0.85
N ALA A 149 8.08 11.90 -0.78
CA ALA A 149 6.75 11.43 -1.16
C ALA A 149 5.63 11.96 -0.24
N ARG A 150 5.95 12.47 0.97
CA ARG A 150 5.00 13.16 1.85
C ARG A 150 4.98 14.67 1.69
N SER A 151 6.01 15.28 1.12
CA SER A 151 6.08 16.73 1.00
C SER A 151 4.99 17.25 0.07
N ARG A 152 4.27 18.30 0.52
CA ARG A 152 3.29 19.00 -0.31
C ARG A 152 4.03 19.75 -1.40
N GLY A 153 3.76 19.38 -2.65
CA GLY A 153 4.37 20.02 -3.81
C GLY A 153 5.32 19.06 -4.50
N VAL A 154 4.98 18.75 -5.74
CA VAL A 154 5.86 18.09 -6.71
C VAL A 154 6.93 19.11 -7.10
N ALA A 155 7.83 19.45 -6.17
CA ALA A 155 9.13 19.96 -6.54
C ALA A 155 9.86 18.76 -7.14
N ALA A 156 9.82 18.69 -8.46
CA ALA A 156 10.48 17.68 -9.27
C ALA A 156 12.00 17.78 -9.07
N SER A 157 12.52 17.30 -7.95
CA SER A 157 13.91 16.85 -7.92
C SER A 157 13.93 15.61 -8.81
N GLN A 158 14.56 15.75 -9.97
CA GLN A 158 14.90 14.62 -10.81
C GLN A 158 15.69 13.63 -9.94
N VAL A 159 15.19 12.41 -9.83
CA VAL A 159 15.99 11.31 -9.31
C VAL A 159 17.02 11.05 -10.41
N SER A 160 18.23 11.59 -10.22
CA SER A 160 19.38 11.25 -11.07
C SER A 160 19.54 9.74 -11.02
N GLY A 161 19.58 9.13 -12.21
CA GLY A 161 19.58 7.69 -12.38
C GLY A 161 20.71 6.97 -11.64
N THR A 162 20.58 5.65 -11.64
CA THR A 162 21.46 4.62 -11.05
C THR A 162 21.13 4.23 -9.60
N GLY A 163 20.08 3.41 -9.45
CA GLY A 163 20.04 2.33 -8.44
C GLY A 163 19.81 2.69 -6.97
N ALA A 164 19.58 3.96 -6.62
CA ALA A 164 19.47 4.42 -5.23
C ALA A 164 18.06 4.93 -4.82
N GLY A 165 17.01 4.58 -5.58
CA GLY A 165 15.62 4.88 -5.20
C GLY A 165 15.15 4.06 -4.00
N THR A 166 14.30 4.63 -3.14
CA THR A 166 13.63 3.83 -2.10
C THR A 166 12.70 2.85 -2.80
N LEU A 167 12.76 1.56 -2.42
CA LEU A 167 11.85 0.56 -2.95
C LEU A 167 10.49 0.70 -2.28
N TRP A 168 9.45 0.83 -3.09
CA TRP A 168 8.05 0.83 -2.67
C TRP A 168 7.42 -0.49 -3.06
N ALA A 169 6.66 -1.09 -2.14
CA ALA A 169 5.97 -2.35 -2.38
C ALA A 169 4.48 -2.25 -2.00
N PHE A 170 3.58 -2.71 -2.86
CA PHE A 170 2.15 -2.68 -2.57
C PHE A 170 1.49 -3.99 -2.93
N ALA A 171 0.86 -4.64 -1.95
CA ALA A 171 0.05 -5.84 -2.16
C ALA A 171 -1.31 -5.45 -2.75
N TYR A 172 -1.65 -5.98 -3.92
CA TYR A 172 -2.93 -5.71 -4.58
C TYR A 172 -3.65 -7.02 -4.96
N ARG A 173 -4.95 -6.92 -5.22
CA ARG A 173 -5.74 -8.00 -5.81
C ARG A 173 -6.15 -7.61 -7.23
N GLY A 174 -6.08 -8.54 -8.17
CA GLY A 174 -6.46 -8.34 -9.56
C GLY A 174 -5.48 -8.95 -10.56
N ALA A 175 -5.69 -8.64 -11.83
CA ALA A 175 -4.80 -9.01 -12.93
C ALA A 175 -3.62 -8.02 -12.98
N PRO A 176 -2.36 -8.48 -12.94
CA PRO A 176 -1.19 -7.61 -13.05
C PRO A 176 -1.17 -6.85 -14.37
N GLU A 177 -1.71 -7.42 -15.44
CA GLU A 177 -1.77 -6.82 -16.77
C GLU A 177 -2.62 -5.53 -16.78
N GLU A 178 -3.77 -5.52 -16.10
CA GLU A 178 -4.62 -4.33 -15.98
C GLU A 178 -3.86 -3.22 -15.25
N LEU A 179 -3.22 -3.56 -14.12
CA LEU A 179 -2.46 -2.59 -13.32
C LEU A 179 -1.29 -2.00 -14.12
N ILE A 180 -0.50 -2.85 -14.78
CA ILE A 180 0.67 -2.42 -15.57
C ILE A 180 0.25 -1.63 -16.80
N SER A 181 -0.85 -2.00 -17.46
CA SER A 181 -1.35 -1.23 -18.61
C SER A 181 -1.79 0.19 -18.21
N LEU A 182 -2.50 0.34 -17.09
CA LEU A 182 -2.89 1.66 -16.58
C LEU A 182 -1.68 2.48 -16.12
N LEU A 183 -0.70 1.83 -15.51
CA LEU A 183 0.55 2.46 -15.10
C LEU A 183 1.34 2.95 -16.33
N GLN A 184 1.46 2.11 -17.36
CA GLN A 184 2.11 2.46 -18.62
C GLN A 184 1.42 3.66 -19.28
N GLN A 185 0.09 3.64 -19.39
CA GLN A 185 -0.68 4.75 -19.97
C GLN A 185 -0.43 6.06 -19.23
N GLY A 186 -0.45 6.03 -17.89
CA GLY A 186 -0.14 7.20 -17.07
C GLY A 186 1.29 7.72 -17.24
N MET A 187 2.27 6.82 -17.30
CA MET A 187 3.68 7.17 -17.52
C MET A 187 3.93 7.75 -18.91
N LEU A 188 3.33 7.17 -19.96
CA LEU A 188 3.41 7.69 -21.32
C LEU A 188 2.76 9.08 -21.44
N ALA A 189 1.60 9.29 -20.81
CA ALA A 189 0.94 10.61 -20.79
C ALA A 189 1.82 11.69 -20.13
N GLN A 190 2.64 11.32 -19.15
CA GLN A 190 3.59 12.21 -18.48
C GLN A 190 4.96 12.32 -19.17
N HIS A 191 5.11 11.68 -20.34
CA HIS A 191 6.34 11.63 -21.14
C HIS A 191 7.53 11.04 -20.36
N VAL A 192 7.29 10.01 -19.54
CA VAL A 192 8.36 9.30 -18.82
C VAL A 192 9.16 8.46 -19.82
N PRO A 193 10.49 8.56 -19.88
CA PRO A 193 11.32 7.79 -20.80
C PRO A 193 11.19 6.29 -20.51
N HIS A 194 11.25 5.46 -21.55
CA HIS A 194 11.21 3.99 -21.46
C HIS A 194 9.93 3.39 -20.87
N ALA A 195 8.87 4.18 -20.71
CA ALA A 195 7.57 3.70 -20.23
C ALA A 195 6.94 2.66 -21.18
N GLU A 196 7.26 2.71 -22.47
CA GLU A 196 6.85 1.73 -23.49
C GLU A 196 7.34 0.32 -23.19
N MET A 197 8.49 0.18 -22.51
CA MET A 197 9.07 -1.12 -22.16
C MET A 197 8.47 -1.73 -20.88
N LEU A 198 7.65 -0.96 -20.15
CA LEU A 198 7.12 -1.35 -18.83
C LEU A 198 6.43 -2.73 -18.83
N PRO A 199 5.56 -3.09 -19.79
CA PRO A 199 4.92 -4.41 -19.79
C PRO A 199 5.93 -5.55 -19.97
N GLN A 200 6.99 -5.33 -20.74
CA GLN A 200 8.03 -6.34 -21.00
C GLN A 200 8.95 -6.55 -19.80
N ILE A 201 9.14 -5.51 -18.98
CA ILE A 201 10.02 -5.56 -17.81
C ILE A 201 9.27 -6.08 -16.59
N ALA A 202 8.04 -5.58 -16.38
CA ALA A 202 7.26 -5.83 -15.18
C ALA A 202 6.46 -7.14 -15.22
N LEU A 203 6.21 -7.69 -16.43
CA LEU A 203 5.56 -8.99 -16.64
C LEU A 203 6.56 -9.97 -17.29
N PRO A 204 6.45 -11.28 -17.03
CA PRO A 204 5.50 -11.94 -16.15
C PRO A 204 5.77 -11.70 -14.66
N GLU A 205 4.79 -12.04 -13.79
CA GLU A 205 4.97 -12.00 -12.34
C GLU A 205 6.20 -12.82 -11.94
N ARG A 206 7.16 -12.17 -11.28
CA ARG A 206 8.38 -12.85 -10.81
C ARG A 206 8.09 -13.54 -9.49
N ALA A 207 8.46 -14.82 -9.41
CA ALA A 207 8.44 -15.53 -8.14
C ALA A 207 9.49 -14.93 -7.21
N VAL A 208 9.10 -14.66 -5.96
CA VAL A 208 10.08 -14.33 -4.90
C VAL A 208 10.73 -15.64 -4.49
N ALA A 209 11.86 -15.96 -5.12
CA ALA A 209 12.58 -17.20 -4.88
C ALA A 209 13.18 -17.23 -3.47
N ASP A 210 13.07 -18.38 -2.82
CA ASP A 210 13.78 -18.71 -1.59
C ASP A 210 15.27 -18.62 -1.90
N GLY A 211 15.99 -17.76 -1.20
CA GLY A 211 17.41 -17.54 -1.45
C GLY A 211 18.23 -18.82 -1.32
N VAL A 212 18.45 -19.50 -2.44
CA VAL A 212 19.63 -20.29 -2.76
C VAL A 212 19.88 -20.06 -4.25
N ASN A 213 20.93 -19.33 -4.55
CA ASN A 213 21.41 -18.89 -5.87
C ASN A 213 20.88 -17.54 -6.36
N GLY A 214 21.83 -16.61 -6.43
CA GLY A 214 21.61 -15.22 -6.75
C GLY A 214 20.98 -15.03 -8.12
N VAL A 215 19.94 -14.22 -8.14
CA VAL A 215 19.59 -13.42 -9.30
C VAL A 215 19.68 -11.98 -8.82
N ALA A 216 20.70 -11.28 -9.31
CA ALA A 216 20.83 -9.84 -9.15
C ALA A 216 19.56 -9.19 -9.72
N CYS A 217 18.82 -8.50 -8.85
CA CYS A 217 17.87 -7.46 -9.26
C CYS A 217 18.64 -6.14 -9.35
#